data_AF-A0AAV2PPE0-F1
#
_entry.id   AF-A0AAV2PPE0-F1
#
_cell.length_a   1.000
_cell.length_b   1.000
_cell.length_c   1.000
_cell.angle_alpha   90.00
_cell.angle_beta   90.00
_cell.angle_gamma   90.00
#
_symmetry.space_group_name_H-M   'P 1'
#
loop_
_entity.id
_entity.type
_entity.pdbx_description
1 polymer ?
#
loop_
_entity_poly.entity_id
_entity_poly.type
_entity_poly.pdbx_seq_one_letter_code
_entity_poly.pdbx_strand_id
1 'polypeptide(L)'
;RWCVTGTPVERTIDSLQGLLMFLGVDPYFMPVWWQRCLYEPYCYGNKEPLHSLLVQYMWRNSKKDVQNQIDIPEQLEEIHWLNFTRVETHFYNRLHTECSYDAQQRIKKLPDLNVKLSSLDRQTLGNLLQPLLKLRQACNHPQIVKGQFQSLNRKTMTMEQLLENLIKKTKVETEEAHRLLVAAMNGLAAIHMIRNEWVEAVNMYRAVLRSVQDHSNIHTDSLQRLHTIHNLS
;
A
#
# COMPACT_ATOMS: atom_id res chain seq x y z
N ARG A 1 33.33 29.04 -10.27
CA ARG A 1 32.93 27.73 -9.67
C ARG A 1 32.16 26.97 -10.74
N TRP A 2 32.24 25.64 -10.79
CA TRP A 2 31.59 24.83 -11.82
C TRP A 2 30.74 23.73 -11.18
N CYS A 3 29.53 23.51 -11.69
CA CYS A 3 28.65 22.41 -11.33
C CYS A 3 28.54 21.47 -12.53
N VAL A 4 28.75 20.17 -12.32
CA VAL A 4 28.54 19.15 -13.35
C VAL A 4 27.49 18.18 -12.83
N THR A 5 26.34 18.10 -13.51
CA THR A 5 25.24 17.18 -13.17
C THR A 5 24.53 16.75 -14.45
N GLY A 6 24.18 15.47 -14.53
CA GLY A 6 23.39 14.95 -15.65
C GLY A 6 21.90 15.30 -15.54
N THR A 7 21.39 15.51 -14.32
CA THR A 7 19.98 15.77 -14.02
C THR A 7 19.87 16.85 -12.95
N PRO A 8 19.91 18.14 -13.31
CA PRO A 8 19.91 19.26 -12.36
C PRO A 8 18.56 19.43 -11.62
N VAL A 9 17.49 18.80 -12.12
CA VAL A 9 16.16 18.81 -11.51
C VAL A 9 15.77 17.39 -11.14
N GLU A 10 15.75 17.07 -9.85
CA GLU A 10 15.39 15.72 -9.37
C GLU A 10 13.92 15.62 -8.92
N ARG A 11 13.52 16.43 -7.94
CA ARG A 11 12.18 16.37 -7.32
C ARG A 11 11.32 17.58 -7.64
N THR A 12 11.91 18.76 -7.52
CA THR A 12 11.25 20.05 -7.73
C THR A 12 12.23 21.00 -8.39
N ILE A 13 11.72 22.04 -9.03
CA ILE A 13 12.55 23.09 -9.65
C ILE A 13 13.37 23.88 -8.63
N ASP A 14 12.99 23.81 -7.36
CA ASP A 14 13.70 24.39 -6.22
C ASP A 14 15.12 23.82 -6.04
N SER A 15 15.38 22.61 -6.55
CA SER A 15 16.74 22.04 -6.60
C SER A 15 17.75 22.92 -7.36
N LEU A 16 17.29 23.79 -8.27
CA LEU A 16 18.13 24.74 -8.97
C LEU A 16 18.66 25.86 -8.06
N GLN A 17 17.95 26.21 -6.98
CA GLN A 17 18.41 27.25 -6.04
C GLN A 17 19.74 26.87 -5.40
N GLY A 18 19.91 25.60 -5.01
CA GLY A 18 21.17 25.11 -4.46
C GLY A 18 22.34 25.25 -5.43
N LEU A 19 22.09 25.05 -6.74
CA LEU A 19 23.10 25.24 -7.78
C LEU A 19 23.47 26.72 -7.94
N LEU A 20 22.48 27.61 -8.00
CA LEU A 20 22.70 29.07 -8.07
C LEU A 20 23.42 29.59 -6.83
N MET A 21 23.11 29.05 -5.65
CA MET A 21 23.76 29.36 -4.39
C MET A 21 25.24 28.98 -4.40
N PHE A 22 25.56 27.76 -4.85
CA PHE A 22 26.93 27.31 -4.98
C PHE A 22 27.72 28.16 -5.99
N LEU A 23 27.12 28.45 -7.14
CA LEU A 23 27.72 29.28 -8.18
C LEU A 23 27.89 30.76 -7.76
N GLY A 24 27.13 31.21 -6.76
CA GLY A 24 27.18 32.58 -6.26
C GLY A 24 26.45 33.58 -7.17
N VAL A 25 25.35 33.15 -7.79
CA VAL A 25 24.60 33.99 -8.75
C VAL A 25 23.77 35.02 -7.99
N ASP A 26 24.16 36.29 -8.02
CA ASP A 26 23.41 37.40 -7.44
C ASP A 26 22.19 37.77 -8.30
N PRO A 27 21.04 38.13 -7.71
CA PRO A 27 20.66 38.04 -6.28
C PRO A 27 20.10 36.66 -5.88
N TYR A 28 20.02 35.72 -6.83
CA TYR A 28 19.27 34.47 -6.72
C TYR A 28 19.91 33.40 -5.82
N PHE A 29 21.16 33.57 -5.40
CA PHE A 29 21.76 32.75 -4.34
C PHE A 29 21.01 32.94 -3.01
N MET A 30 20.36 34.09 -2.81
CA MET A 30 19.51 34.34 -1.65
C MET A 30 18.11 33.73 -1.86
N PRO A 31 17.60 32.94 -0.89
CA PRO A 31 16.30 32.28 -1.01
C PRO A 31 15.12 33.22 -1.30
N VAL A 32 15.13 34.44 -0.74
CA VAL A 32 14.04 35.41 -0.90
C VAL A 32 13.88 35.85 -2.36
N TRP A 33 14.99 36.13 -3.04
CA TRP A 33 14.98 36.59 -4.43
C TRP A 33 14.72 35.43 -5.40
N TRP A 34 15.27 34.24 -5.12
CA TRP A 34 14.88 33.02 -5.82
C TRP A 34 13.37 32.80 -5.77
N GLN A 35 12.80 32.82 -4.56
CA GLN A 35 11.39 32.55 -4.33
C GLN A 35 10.50 33.54 -5.12
N ARG A 36 10.71 34.85 -4.92
CA ARG A 36 9.84 35.90 -5.46
C ARG A 36 10.02 36.14 -6.95
N CYS A 37 11.25 36.05 -7.46
CA CYS A 37 11.55 36.44 -8.83
C CYS A 37 11.55 35.27 -9.81
N LEU A 38 11.74 34.04 -9.33
CA LEU A 38 11.91 32.87 -10.19
C LEU A 38 10.90 31.76 -9.87
N TYR A 39 10.86 31.27 -8.63
CA TYR A 39 10.05 30.11 -8.26
C TYR A 39 8.55 30.39 -8.30
N GLU A 40 8.08 31.47 -7.66
CA GLU A 40 6.66 31.85 -7.64
C GLU A 40 6.15 32.18 -9.04
N PRO A 41 6.80 33.05 -9.85
CA PRO A 41 6.39 33.30 -11.23
C PRO A 41 6.29 32.02 -12.05
N TYR A 42 7.26 31.11 -11.91
CA TYR A 42 7.23 29.81 -12.58
C TYR A 42 6.02 28.97 -12.15
N CYS A 43 5.71 28.91 -10.86
CA CYS A 43 4.53 28.21 -10.33
C CYS A 43 3.21 28.81 -10.84
N TYR A 44 3.16 30.13 -11.07
CA TYR A 44 2.01 30.83 -11.66
C TYR A 44 2.00 30.80 -13.21
N GLY A 45 2.93 30.07 -13.84
CA GLY A 45 2.96 29.85 -15.28
C GLY A 45 3.86 30.80 -16.08
N ASN A 46 4.48 31.80 -15.44
CA ASN A 46 5.46 32.67 -16.08
C ASN A 46 6.87 32.07 -15.97
N LYS A 47 7.28 31.38 -17.03
CA LYS A 47 8.56 30.66 -17.08
C LYS A 47 9.74 31.52 -17.54
N GLU A 48 9.47 32.66 -18.17
CA GLU A 48 10.47 33.48 -18.84
C GLU A 48 11.62 33.96 -17.94
N PRO A 49 11.40 34.44 -16.70
CA PRO A 49 12.49 34.89 -15.83
C PRO A 49 13.47 33.77 -15.51
N LEU A 50 12.94 32.57 -15.23
CA LEU A 50 13.76 31.41 -14.94
C LEU A 50 14.52 30.96 -16.19
N HIS A 51 13.84 30.82 -17.32
CA HIS A 51 14.49 30.40 -18.57
C HIS A 51 15.62 31.36 -18.98
N SER A 52 15.35 32.67 -18.91
CA SER A 52 16.34 33.72 -19.24
C SER A 52 17.59 33.63 -18.37
N LEU A 53 17.42 33.34 -17.08
CA LEU A 53 18.54 33.14 -16.18
C LEU A 53 19.31 31.86 -16.51
N LEU A 54 18.61 30.73 -16.66
CA LEU A 54 19.27 29.43 -16.86
C LEU A 54 20.10 29.41 -18.15
N VAL A 55 19.68 30.10 -19.21
CA VAL A 55 20.46 30.22 -20.46
C VAL A 55 21.83 30.87 -20.23
N GLN A 56 21.97 31.78 -19.25
CA GLN A 56 23.23 32.46 -18.97
C GLN A 56 24.22 31.60 -18.17
N TYR A 57 23.71 30.69 -17.32
CA TYR A 57 24.51 29.95 -16.34
C TYR A 57 24.59 28.44 -16.60
N MET A 58 23.69 27.89 -17.42
CA MET A 58 23.63 26.46 -17.71
C MET A 58 23.93 26.19 -19.17
N TRP A 59 24.89 25.29 -19.38
CA TRP A 59 25.12 24.66 -20.67
C TRP A 59 24.65 23.21 -20.61
N ARG A 60 23.76 22.80 -21.52
CA ARG A 60 23.25 21.42 -21.60
C ARG A 60 23.32 20.93 -23.05
N ASN A 61 24.15 19.92 -23.28
CA ASN A 61 24.08 19.12 -24.49
C ASN A 61 23.08 17.98 -24.28
N SER A 62 22.19 17.78 -25.23
CA SER A 62 21.34 16.60 -25.32
C SER A 62 22.05 15.50 -26.11
N LYS A 63 21.60 14.24 -25.97
CA LYS A 63 22.13 13.13 -26.78
C LYS A 63 22.07 13.41 -28.28
N LYS A 64 21.05 14.15 -28.73
CA LYS A 64 20.86 14.53 -30.15
C LYS A 64 21.98 15.44 -30.65
N ASP A 65 22.53 16.30 -29.80
CA ASP A 65 23.56 17.28 -30.18
C ASP A 65 24.93 16.61 -30.40
N VAL A 66 25.14 15.44 -29.79
CA VAL A 66 26.40 14.68 -29.84
C VAL A 66 26.25 13.31 -30.52
N GLN A 67 25.08 13.01 -31.08
CA GLN A 67 24.77 11.70 -31.66
C GLN A 67 25.72 11.32 -32.79
N ASN A 68 26.23 12.29 -33.55
CA ASN A 68 27.19 12.04 -34.64
C ASN A 68 28.65 11.97 -34.17
N GLN A 69 28.92 12.30 -32.90
CA GLN A 69 30.26 12.27 -32.32
C GLN A 69 30.54 10.96 -31.57
N ILE A 70 29.49 10.17 -31.34
CA ILE A 70 29.53 8.94 -30.57
C ILE A 70 28.66 7.95 -31.34
N ASP A 71 29.22 6.84 -31.81
CA ASP A 71 28.49 5.75 -32.47
C ASP A 71 27.58 5.00 -31.47
N ILE A 72 26.63 5.71 -30.87
CA ILE A 72 25.68 5.16 -29.90
C ILE A 72 24.66 4.33 -30.69
N PRO A 73 24.54 3.02 -30.42
CA PRO A 73 23.51 2.21 -31.05
C PRO A 73 22.12 2.71 -30.66
N GLU A 74 21.12 2.42 -31.51
CA GLU A 74 19.75 2.78 -31.20
C GLU A 74 19.30 2.18 -29.87
N GLN A 75 18.59 2.98 -29.07
CA GLN A 75 18.04 2.52 -27.81
C GLN A 75 16.84 1.62 -28.11
N LEU A 76 16.94 0.35 -27.70
CA LEU A 76 15.84 -0.61 -27.78
C LEU A 76 15.14 -0.70 -26.42
N GLU A 77 13.81 -0.78 -26.46
CA GLU A 77 12.97 -1.06 -25.28
C GLU A 77 12.28 -2.41 -25.49
N GLU A 78 12.59 -3.37 -24.63
CA GLU A 78 11.97 -4.70 -24.64
C GLU A 78 11.04 -4.84 -23.42
N ILE A 79 9.76 -5.11 -23.68
CA ILE A 79 8.74 -5.26 -22.63
C ILE A 79 8.43 -6.75 -22.46
N HIS A 80 8.75 -7.30 -21.30
CA HIS A 80 8.42 -8.68 -20.92
C HIS A 80 7.19 -8.70 -20.02
N TRP A 81 6.11 -9.30 -20.52
CA TRP A 81 4.90 -9.54 -19.74
C TRP A 81 5.10 -10.77 -18.86
N LEU A 82 4.97 -10.58 -17.55
CA LEU A 82 5.08 -11.65 -16.56
C LEU A 82 3.69 -12.05 -16.07
N ASN A 83 3.54 -13.33 -15.73
CA ASN A 83 2.33 -13.86 -15.13
C ASN A 83 2.62 -14.26 -13.70
N PHE A 84 1.68 -14.00 -12.80
CA PHE A 84 1.76 -14.48 -11.44
C PHE A 84 1.62 -16.00 -11.39
N THR A 85 2.38 -16.61 -10.49
CA THR A 85 2.13 -17.98 -10.03
C THR A 85 0.78 -18.06 -9.34
N ARG A 86 0.29 -19.29 -9.08
CA ARG A 86 -0.97 -19.51 -8.37
C ARG A 86 -0.95 -18.92 -6.95
N VAL A 87 0.19 -19.05 -6.26
CA VAL A 87 0.38 -18.52 -4.91
C VAL A 87 0.35 -17.00 -4.91
N GLU A 88 1.08 -16.36 -5.83
CA GLU A 88 1.09 -14.91 -5.99
C GLU A 88 -0.28 -14.36 -6.38
N THR A 89 -0.98 -15.05 -7.29
CA THR A 89 -2.34 -14.65 -7.71
C THR A 89 -3.30 -14.70 -6.54
N HIS A 90 -3.27 -15.77 -5.73
CA HIS A 90 -4.09 -15.87 -4.54
C HIS A 90 -3.79 -14.75 -3.53
N PHE A 91 -2.51 -14.52 -3.25
CA PHE A 91 -2.07 -13.44 -2.36
C PHE A 91 -2.51 -12.06 -2.88
N TYR A 92 -2.26 -11.78 -4.16
CA TYR A 92 -2.59 -10.51 -4.80
C TYR A 92 -4.09 -10.25 -4.79
N ASN A 93 -4.92 -11.22 -5.18
CA ASN A 93 -6.37 -11.05 -5.22
C ASN A 93 -6.96 -10.77 -3.84
N ARG A 94 -6.46 -11.47 -2.82
CA ARG A 94 -6.87 -11.21 -1.44
C ARG A 94 -6.48 -9.80 -0.99
N LEU A 95 -5.22 -9.42 -1.25
CA LEU A 95 -4.73 -8.07 -0.92
C LEU A 95 -5.49 -6.99 -1.70
N HIS A 96 -5.85 -7.26 -2.96
CA HIS A 96 -6.66 -6.40 -3.79
C HIS A 96 -8.02 -6.12 -3.14
N THR A 97 -8.75 -7.15 -2.71
CA THR A 97 -10.03 -6.95 -2.01
C THR A 97 -9.88 -6.10 -0.75
N GLU A 98 -8.87 -6.38 0.09
CA GLU A 98 -8.58 -5.59 1.29
C GLU A 98 -8.26 -4.12 0.94
N CYS A 99 -7.41 -3.90 -0.07
CA CYS A 99 -6.98 -2.58 -0.52
C CYS A 99 -8.10 -1.80 -1.21
N SER A 100 -8.97 -2.46 -1.99
CA SER A 100 -10.14 -1.84 -2.62
C SER A 100 -11.11 -1.34 -1.56
N TYR A 101 -11.37 -2.16 -0.54
CA TYR A 101 -12.22 -1.75 0.58
C TYR A 101 -11.60 -0.57 1.34
N ASP A 102 -10.32 -0.65 1.72
CA ASP A 102 -9.63 0.45 2.41
C ASP A 102 -9.61 1.74 1.58
N ALA A 103 -9.33 1.65 0.28
CA ALA A 103 -9.36 2.78 -0.64
C ALA A 103 -10.75 3.41 -0.71
N GLN A 104 -11.81 2.61 -0.83
CA GLN A 104 -13.20 3.11 -0.83
C GLN A 104 -13.53 3.84 0.47
N GLN A 105 -13.12 3.30 1.62
CA GLN A 105 -13.36 3.96 2.91
C GLN A 105 -12.59 5.28 3.06
N ARG A 106 -11.38 5.37 2.48
CA ARG A 106 -10.61 6.62 2.46
C ARG A 106 -11.22 7.65 1.52
N ILE A 107 -11.66 7.24 0.33
CA ILE A 107 -12.31 8.11 -0.65
C ILE A 107 -13.61 8.68 -0.08
N LYS A 108 -14.42 7.88 0.63
CA LYS A 108 -15.65 8.35 1.28
C LYS A 108 -15.44 9.43 2.33
N LYS A 109 -14.22 9.57 2.87
CA LYS A 109 -13.87 10.63 3.83
C LYS A 109 -13.46 11.93 3.16
N LEU A 110 -13.28 11.94 1.84
CA LEU A 110 -12.99 13.17 1.11
C LEU A 110 -14.27 14.02 1.04
N PRO A 111 -14.18 15.33 1.31
CA PRO A 111 -15.33 16.21 1.31
C PRO A 111 -15.93 16.40 -0.09
N ASP A 112 -15.11 16.31 -1.13
CA ASP A 112 -15.53 16.41 -2.52
C ASP A 112 -14.67 15.48 -3.40
N LEU A 113 -15.34 14.74 -4.28
CA LEU A 113 -14.72 13.79 -5.21
C LEU A 113 -14.13 14.47 -6.46
N ASN A 114 -14.50 15.72 -6.72
CA ASN A 114 -13.98 16.49 -7.85
C ASN A 114 -12.63 17.18 -7.55
N VAL A 115 -12.15 17.07 -6.31
CA VAL A 115 -10.86 17.62 -5.90
C VAL A 115 -9.73 16.90 -6.66
N LYS A 116 -8.86 17.68 -7.31
CA LYS A 116 -7.68 17.12 -8.00
C LYS A 116 -6.73 16.53 -6.96
N LEU A 117 -6.13 15.38 -7.27
CA LEU A 117 -5.10 14.78 -6.39
C LEU A 117 -3.93 15.73 -6.10
N SER A 118 -3.61 16.62 -7.05
CA SER A 118 -2.54 17.62 -6.92
C SER A 118 -2.82 18.74 -5.92
N SER A 119 -4.10 18.97 -5.56
CA SER A 119 -4.46 19.99 -4.57
C SER A 119 -4.56 19.43 -3.15
N LEU A 120 -4.46 18.11 -2.98
CA LEU A 120 -4.42 17.48 -1.65
C LEU A 120 -3.05 17.71 -1.00
N ASP A 121 -3.05 17.89 0.31
CA ASP A 121 -1.81 17.92 1.06
C ASP A 121 -1.09 16.55 0.97
N ARG A 122 0.23 16.57 1.17
CA ARG A 122 1.09 15.40 1.00
C ARG A 122 0.70 14.23 1.92
N GLN A 123 0.18 14.52 3.11
CA GLN A 123 -0.18 13.49 4.09
C GLN A 123 -1.49 12.81 3.66
N THR A 124 -2.50 13.58 3.28
CA THR A 124 -3.78 13.05 2.76
C THR A 124 -3.55 12.26 1.48
N LEU A 125 -2.77 12.79 0.55
CA LEU A 125 -2.43 12.08 -0.70
C LEU A 125 -1.67 10.77 -0.43
N GLY A 126 -0.67 10.81 0.46
CA GLY A 126 0.08 9.63 0.86
C GLY A 126 -0.81 8.56 1.51
N ASN A 127 -1.74 8.98 2.37
CA ASN A 127 -2.72 8.09 2.98
C ASN A 127 -3.70 7.50 1.96
N LEU A 128 -4.15 8.30 0.99
CA LEU A 128 -5.07 7.86 -0.06
C LEU A 128 -4.42 6.85 -1.01
N LEU A 129 -3.15 7.04 -1.36
CA LEU A 129 -2.41 6.18 -2.29
C LEU A 129 -1.77 4.95 -1.63
N GLN A 130 -1.82 4.84 -0.31
CA GLN A 130 -1.21 3.74 0.42
C GLN A 130 -1.70 2.33 0.00
N PRO A 131 -3.00 2.11 -0.29
CA PRO A 131 -3.48 0.83 -0.82
C PRO A 131 -2.86 0.48 -2.18
N LEU A 132 -2.70 1.46 -3.07
CA LEU A 132 -2.06 1.27 -4.38
C LEU A 132 -0.57 0.90 -4.24
N LEU A 133 0.12 1.52 -3.29
CA LEU A 133 1.52 1.18 -2.98
C LEU A 133 1.65 -0.28 -2.54
N LYS A 134 0.74 -0.77 -1.68
CA LYS A 134 0.73 -2.19 -1.26
C LYS A 134 0.55 -3.14 -2.44
N LEU A 135 -0.35 -2.83 -3.38
CA LEU A 135 -0.55 -3.66 -4.58
C LEU A 135 0.71 -3.69 -5.46
N ARG A 136 1.36 -2.54 -5.68
CA ARG A 136 2.63 -2.48 -6.41
C ARG A 136 3.75 -3.28 -5.72
N GLN A 137 3.79 -3.25 -4.39
CA GLN A 137 4.73 -4.07 -3.63
C GLN A 137 4.46 -5.56 -3.81
N ALA A 138 3.20 -5.97 -3.83
CA ALA A 138 2.80 -7.36 -4.06
C ALA A 138 3.19 -7.86 -5.46
N CYS A 139 3.17 -6.99 -6.48
CA CYS A 139 3.67 -7.35 -7.82
C CYS A 139 5.18 -7.64 -7.85
N ASN A 140 5.95 -7.06 -6.92
CA ASN A 140 7.39 -7.28 -6.84
C ASN A 140 7.70 -8.50 -5.97
N HIS A 141 7.21 -8.51 -4.72
CA HIS A 141 7.35 -9.65 -3.81
C HIS A 141 6.42 -9.50 -2.59
N PRO A 142 5.70 -10.56 -2.17
CA PRO A 142 4.78 -10.52 -1.02
C PRO A 142 5.40 -10.02 0.29
N GLN A 143 6.69 -10.32 0.56
CA GLN A 143 7.39 -9.85 1.76
C GLN A 143 7.63 -8.33 1.81
N ILE A 144 7.56 -7.62 0.68
CA ILE A 144 7.72 -6.16 0.66
C ILE A 144 6.48 -5.47 1.26
N VAL A 145 5.32 -6.14 1.19
CA VAL A 145 4.06 -5.61 1.70
C VAL A 145 4.13 -5.51 3.22
N LYS A 146 4.26 -4.28 3.72
CA LYS A 146 4.39 -4.02 5.16
C LYS A 146 3.20 -4.58 5.94
N GLY A 147 3.50 -5.30 7.03
CA GLY A 147 2.51 -5.84 7.96
C GLY A 147 1.90 -7.18 7.55
N GLN A 148 2.22 -7.72 6.37
CA GLN A 148 1.76 -9.06 5.96
C GLN A 148 2.76 -10.17 6.32
N PHE A 149 4.08 -9.88 6.23
CA PHE A 149 5.15 -10.83 6.55
C PHE A 149 6.28 -10.16 7.33
N GLN A 150 7.19 -10.98 7.88
CA GLN A 150 8.42 -10.47 8.50
C GLN A 150 9.27 -9.70 7.47
N SER A 151 9.89 -8.61 7.92
CA SER A 151 10.72 -7.72 7.09
C SER A 151 11.83 -8.49 6.36
N LEU A 152 12.17 -8.04 5.15
CA LEU A 152 13.23 -8.57 4.28
C LEU A 152 14.61 -8.67 4.94
N ASN A 153 14.82 -8.06 6.11
CA ASN A 153 16.09 -8.02 6.84
C ASN A 153 16.62 -9.40 7.32
N ARG A 154 15.97 -10.53 7.01
CA ARG A 154 16.43 -11.86 7.48
C ARG A 154 16.64 -12.91 6.38
N LYS A 155 15.78 -12.99 5.37
CA LYS A 155 15.95 -13.80 4.14
C LYS A 155 14.77 -13.57 3.20
N THR A 156 15.00 -13.56 1.88
CA THR A 156 13.90 -13.69 0.92
C THR A 156 13.28 -15.08 1.04
N MET A 157 11.95 -15.12 1.07
CA MET A 157 11.16 -16.32 1.29
C MET A 157 10.83 -16.96 -0.07
N THR A 158 10.85 -18.28 -0.14
CA THR A 158 10.44 -18.99 -1.36
C THR A 158 8.92 -19.03 -1.50
N MET A 159 8.42 -19.43 -2.67
CA MET A 159 6.97 -19.54 -2.91
C MET A 159 6.35 -20.68 -2.08
N GLU A 160 7.10 -21.74 -1.77
CA GLU A 160 6.66 -22.82 -0.88
C GLU A 160 6.50 -22.31 0.55
N GLN A 161 7.49 -21.58 1.06
CA GLN A 161 7.43 -20.97 2.38
C GLN A 161 6.32 -19.90 2.47
N LEU A 162 6.07 -19.17 1.38
CA LEU A 162 4.94 -18.27 1.27
C LEU A 162 3.63 -19.03 1.40
N LEU A 163 3.47 -20.11 0.65
CA LEU A 163 2.27 -20.94 0.67
C LEU A 163 2.01 -21.52 2.07
N GLU A 164 3.04 -22.04 2.74
CA GLU A 164 2.94 -22.53 4.12
C GLU A 164 2.43 -21.45 5.08
N ASN A 165 2.96 -20.23 4.96
CA ASN A 165 2.52 -19.10 5.77
C ASN A 165 1.07 -18.68 5.46
N LEU A 166 0.67 -18.71 4.19
CA LEU A 166 -0.72 -18.45 3.80
C LEU A 166 -1.67 -19.50 4.37
N ILE A 167 -1.32 -20.79 4.27
CA ILE A 167 -2.10 -21.89 4.86
C ILE A 167 -2.22 -21.71 6.37
N LYS A 168 -1.12 -21.42 7.05
CA LYS A 168 -1.12 -21.17 8.50
C LYS A 168 -2.02 -20.00 8.88
N LYS A 169 -1.96 -18.89 8.13
CA LYS A 169 -2.81 -17.72 8.33
C LYS A 169 -4.29 -18.07 8.12
N THR A 170 -4.63 -18.76 7.03
CA THR A 170 -5.99 -19.21 6.75
C THR A 170 -6.52 -20.15 7.84
N LYS A 171 -5.68 -21.05 8.36
CA LYS A 171 -6.07 -21.92 9.47
C LYS A 171 -6.45 -21.12 10.72
N VAL A 172 -5.62 -20.16 11.12
CA VAL A 172 -5.90 -19.29 12.28
C VAL A 172 -7.17 -18.48 12.08
N GLU A 173 -7.39 -17.92 10.88
CA GLU A 173 -8.61 -17.17 10.56
C GLU A 173 -9.86 -18.05 10.60
N THR A 174 -9.75 -19.31 10.16
CA THR A 174 -10.85 -20.28 10.21
C THR A 174 -11.17 -20.67 11.66
N GLU A 175 -10.15 -20.91 12.48
CA GLU A 175 -10.29 -21.20 13.91
C GLU A 175 -10.98 -20.04 14.65
N GLU A 176 -10.59 -18.79 14.35
CA GLU A 176 -11.20 -17.60 14.95
C GLU A 176 -12.66 -17.41 14.49
N ALA A 177 -12.94 -17.58 13.20
CA ALA A 177 -14.30 -17.51 12.68
C ALA A 177 -15.23 -18.56 13.31
N HIS A 178 -14.72 -19.79 13.46
CA HIS A 178 -15.46 -20.87 14.13
C HIS A 178 -15.70 -20.56 15.61
N ARG A 179 -14.72 -19.99 16.32
CA ARG A 179 -14.88 -19.55 17.71
C ARG A 179 -15.96 -18.49 17.87
N LEU A 180 -16.04 -17.54 16.95
CA LEU A 180 -17.10 -16.51 16.94
C LEU A 180 -18.48 -17.13 16.66
N LEU A 181 -18.56 -18.08 15.73
CA LEU A 181 -19.79 -18.81 15.44
C LEU A 181 -20.30 -19.56 16.67
N VAL A 182 -19.43 -20.32 17.33
CA VAL A 182 -19.76 -21.08 18.55
C VAL A 182 -20.18 -20.14 19.69
N ALA A 183 -19.47 -19.04 19.90
CA ALA A 183 -19.85 -18.02 20.88
C ALA A 183 -21.26 -17.45 20.62
N ALA A 184 -21.55 -17.09 19.37
CA ALA A 184 -22.84 -16.55 18.98
C ALA A 184 -23.98 -17.56 19.17
N MET A 185 -23.77 -18.82 18.80
CA MET A 185 -24.75 -19.89 19.00
C MET A 185 -25.00 -20.18 20.48
N ASN A 186 -23.94 -20.23 21.32
CA ASN A 186 -24.10 -20.35 22.76
C ASN A 186 -24.87 -19.15 23.35
N GLY A 187 -24.59 -17.93 22.89
CA GLY A 187 -25.33 -16.74 23.27
C GLY A 187 -26.81 -16.79 22.89
N LEU A 188 -27.14 -17.27 21.68
CA LEU A 188 -28.51 -17.48 21.23
C LEU A 188 -29.22 -18.54 22.08
N ALA A 189 -28.55 -19.65 22.40
CA ALA A 189 -29.09 -20.69 23.26
C ALA A 189 -29.43 -20.15 24.65
N ALA A 190 -28.54 -19.34 25.23
CA ALA A 190 -28.78 -18.68 26.51
C ALA A 190 -29.98 -17.71 26.46
N ILE A 191 -30.18 -16.99 25.36
CA ILE A 191 -31.35 -16.13 25.17
C ILE A 191 -32.65 -16.95 25.16
N HIS A 192 -32.66 -18.09 24.43
CA HIS A 192 -33.81 -19.00 24.43
C HIS A 192 -34.11 -19.56 25.83
N MET A 193 -33.08 -19.90 26.62
CA MET A 193 -33.26 -20.30 28.02
C MET A 193 -33.94 -19.20 28.85
N ILE A 194 -33.48 -17.94 28.74
CA ILE A 194 -34.05 -16.81 29.48
C ILE A 194 -35.53 -16.58 29.09
N ARG A 195 -35.89 -16.86 27.83
CA ARG A 195 -37.27 -16.77 27.33
C ARG A 195 -38.14 -17.97 27.66
N ASN A 196 -37.61 -18.97 28.37
CA ASN A 196 -38.26 -20.26 28.63
C ASN A 196 -38.57 -21.09 27.37
N GLU A 197 -37.83 -20.87 26.28
CA GLU A 197 -37.94 -21.59 25.00
C GLU A 197 -36.98 -22.79 25.00
N TRP A 198 -37.22 -23.76 25.89
CA TRP A 198 -36.29 -24.85 26.19
C TRP A 198 -35.91 -25.73 24.99
N VAL A 199 -36.87 -26.03 24.12
CA VAL A 199 -36.65 -26.87 22.93
C VAL A 199 -35.64 -26.20 21.99
N GLU A 200 -35.79 -24.89 21.75
CA GLU A 200 -34.89 -24.15 20.87
C GLU A 200 -33.50 -23.97 21.49
N ALA A 201 -33.42 -23.74 22.81
CA ALA A 201 -32.15 -23.70 23.53
C ALA A 201 -31.37 -25.02 23.36
N VAL A 202 -32.03 -26.17 23.57
CA VAL A 202 -31.42 -27.50 23.40
C VAL A 202 -31.00 -27.75 21.95
N ASN A 203 -31.84 -27.36 20.98
CA ASN A 203 -31.50 -27.46 19.56
C ASN A 203 -30.24 -26.67 19.22
N MET A 204 -30.12 -25.45 19.74
CA MET A 204 -28.98 -24.57 19.49
C MET A 204 -27.69 -25.11 20.11
N TYR A 205 -27.71 -25.58 21.37
CA TYR A 205 -26.54 -26.21 21.98
C TYR A 205 -26.14 -27.52 21.28
N ARG A 206 -27.10 -28.33 20.83
CA ARG A 206 -26.80 -29.52 20.01
C ARG A 206 -26.18 -29.13 18.68
N ALA A 207 -26.63 -28.05 18.06
CA ALA A 207 -26.05 -27.53 16.83
C ALA A 207 -24.60 -27.05 17.05
N VAL A 208 -24.28 -26.47 18.21
CA VAL A 208 -22.89 -26.17 18.60
C VAL A 208 -22.06 -27.44 18.62
N LEU A 209 -22.48 -28.48 19.34
CA LEU A 209 -21.72 -29.74 19.43
C LEU A 209 -21.51 -30.41 18.06
N ARG A 210 -22.53 -30.38 17.19
CA ARG A 210 -22.41 -30.85 15.79
C ARG A 210 -21.37 -30.03 15.04
N SER A 211 -21.45 -28.71 15.11
CA SER A 211 -20.49 -27.81 14.44
C SER A 211 -19.04 -28.10 14.87
N VAL A 212 -18.80 -28.34 16.16
CA VAL A 212 -17.47 -28.74 16.68
C VAL A 212 -17.01 -30.08 16.11
N GLN A 213 -17.93 -31.05 16.00
CA GLN A 213 -17.62 -32.37 15.47
C GLN A 213 -17.33 -32.35 13.97
N ASP A 214 -18.16 -31.65 13.19
CA ASP A 214 -18.04 -31.50 11.75
C ASP A 214 -16.73 -30.78 11.36
N HIS A 215 -16.23 -29.91 12.23
CA HIS A 215 -15.00 -29.12 12.02
C HIS A 215 -13.83 -29.59 12.90
N SER A 216 -13.68 -30.89 13.10
CA SER A 216 -12.60 -31.47 13.94
C SER A 216 -11.16 -31.13 13.50
N ASN A 217 -10.97 -30.66 12.27
CA ASN A 217 -9.65 -30.26 11.72
C ASN A 217 -9.14 -28.90 12.22
N ILE A 218 -10.01 -28.10 12.85
CA ILE A 218 -9.70 -26.78 13.41
C ILE A 218 -9.88 -26.81 14.92
N HIS A 219 -9.09 -26.02 15.64
CA HIS A 219 -9.21 -25.93 17.08
C HIS A 219 -10.44 -25.10 17.50
N THR A 220 -11.36 -25.72 18.26
CA THR A 220 -12.46 -25.01 18.94
C THR A 220 -12.09 -24.75 20.41
N ASP A 221 -12.48 -23.57 20.91
CA ASP A 221 -12.24 -23.17 22.30
C ASP A 221 -12.91 -24.14 23.31
N SER A 222 -12.09 -24.77 24.14
CA SER A 222 -12.51 -25.72 25.17
C SER A 222 -13.51 -25.15 26.15
N LEU A 223 -13.40 -23.86 26.51
CA LEU A 223 -14.32 -23.21 27.47
C LEU A 223 -15.72 -23.06 26.88
N GLN A 224 -15.80 -22.67 25.60
CA GLN A 224 -17.07 -22.56 24.91
C GLN A 224 -17.77 -23.92 24.76
N ARG A 225 -17.00 -24.97 24.47
CA ARG A 225 -17.52 -26.34 24.42
C ARG A 225 -17.99 -26.82 25.79
N LEU A 226 -17.24 -26.55 26.85
CA LEU A 226 -17.62 -26.91 28.22
C LEU A 226 -18.93 -26.23 28.62
N HIS A 227 -19.09 -24.94 28.28
CA HIS A 227 -20.34 -24.20 28.49
C HIS A 227 -21.53 -24.88 27.80
N THR A 228 -21.37 -25.29 26.54
CA THR A 228 -22.42 -26.00 25.79
C THR A 228 -22.81 -27.31 26.46
N ILE A 229 -21.82 -28.11 26.89
CA ILE A 229 -22.07 -29.41 27.54
C ILE A 229 -22.77 -29.22 28.88
N HIS A 230 -22.34 -28.25 29.68
CA HIS A 230 -22.90 -27.98 31.00
C HIS A 230 -24.36 -27.52 30.94
N ASN A 231 -24.74 -26.73 29.94
CA ASN A 231 -26.13 -26.26 29.81
C ASN A 231 -27.05 -27.28 29.11
N LEU A 232 -26.48 -28.37 28.55
CA LEU A 232 -27.24 -29.48 27.98
C LEU A 232 -27.49 -30.62 28.97
N SER A 233 -26.69 -30.72 30.05
CA SER A 233 -26.84 -31.71 31.11
C SER A 233 -27.96 -31.34 32.07
#